data_AF-A0A2T5JCL4-F1
#
_entry.id   AF-A0A2T5JCL4-F1
#
_cell.length_a   1.000
_cell.length_b   1.000
_cell.length_c   1.000
_cell.angle_alpha   90.00
_cell.angle_beta   90.00
_cell.angle_gamma   90.00
#
_symmetry.space_group_name_H-M   'P 1'
#
loop_
_entity.id
_entity.type
_entity.pdbx_description
1 polymer ?
#
loop_
_entity_poly.entity_id
_entity_poly.type
_entity_poly.pdbx_seq_one_letter_code
_entity_poly.pdbx_strand_id
1 'polypeptide(L)'
;MKEKVDLNRQREFGDIISDTFLILKQNFKHLFKYCLIISGLFVAAGVGVSILGITQRTAWDTGLSKLNGYYFAALVIQLAGATGIVITVVAYLDIYNRNGRQIPTLEEVWGFFRYYFFRVFATHIIATIVIVIAFLCCIVPGIYLYPVVALILPIMIIENIGPGDAVKKAFKLAKGNWWMIFGTLLLMAFIVIAAIAVLVIPAAIIWGGTSWLSGHKVGSPYEITKVVLTGISQFLWMVPIISVVLIYYSLSETVEAGGLSQRIKMFGQKPEGESGPHPEQY
;
A
#
# COMPACT_ATOMS: atom_id res chain seq x y z
N MET A 1 -1.82 -17.37 -25.40
CA MET A 1 -0.87 -16.96 -24.35
C MET A 1 -1.45 -15.72 -23.66
N LYS A 2 -1.55 -15.67 -22.33
CA LYS A 2 -2.09 -14.48 -21.64
C LYS A 2 -1.05 -13.36 -21.73
N GLU A 3 -1.47 -12.20 -22.22
CA GLU A 3 -0.62 -11.01 -22.35
C GLU A 3 -0.11 -10.57 -20.96
N LYS A 4 1.22 -10.40 -20.84
CA LYS A 4 1.88 -10.04 -19.58
C LYS A 4 1.83 -8.53 -19.38
N VAL A 5 1.29 -8.09 -18.25
CA VAL A 5 1.10 -6.66 -17.94
C VAL A 5 2.43 -5.93 -17.86
N ASP A 6 2.56 -4.85 -18.63
CA ASP A 6 3.74 -3.99 -18.65
C ASP A 6 3.64 -2.89 -17.58
N LEU A 7 4.50 -2.89 -16.57
CA LEU A 7 4.40 -1.88 -15.51
C LEU A 7 4.88 -0.49 -15.96
N ASN A 8 5.75 -0.38 -16.97
CA ASN A 8 6.39 0.88 -17.38
C ASN A 8 5.62 1.55 -18.53
N ARG A 9 4.34 1.86 -18.29
CA ARG A 9 3.46 2.52 -19.25
C ARG A 9 2.72 3.67 -18.58
N GLN A 10 2.51 4.75 -19.33
CA GLN A 10 1.59 5.82 -18.94
C GLN A 10 0.16 5.29 -18.91
N ARG A 11 -0.48 5.41 -17.76
CA ARG A 11 -1.84 4.95 -17.52
C ARG A 11 -2.76 6.10 -17.17
N GLU A 12 -3.96 6.05 -17.74
CA GLU A 12 -5.07 6.82 -17.23
C GLU A 12 -5.70 6.12 -16.01
N PHE A 13 -6.54 6.86 -15.29
CA PHE A 13 -7.25 6.37 -14.11
C PHE A 13 -7.92 4.99 -14.32
N GLY A 14 -8.62 4.80 -15.45
CA GLY A 14 -9.31 3.54 -15.77
C GLY A 14 -8.37 2.37 -16.06
N ASP A 15 -7.22 2.65 -16.69
CA ASP A 15 -6.20 1.66 -17.00
C ASP A 15 -5.55 1.12 -15.72
N ILE A 16 -5.28 1.98 -14.73
CA ILE A 16 -4.70 1.57 -13.45
C ILE A 16 -5.60 0.54 -12.75
N ILE A 17 -6.91 0.76 -12.77
CA ILE A 17 -7.89 -0.13 -12.14
C ILE A 17 -7.94 -1.46 -12.89
N SER A 18 -8.07 -1.40 -14.22
CA SER A 18 -8.15 -2.58 -15.08
C SER A 18 -6.89 -3.45 -14.96
N ASP A 19 -5.72 -2.83 -15.00
CA ASP A 19 -4.43 -3.50 -14.83
C ASP A 19 -4.26 -4.06 -13.42
N THR A 20 -4.74 -3.37 -12.39
CA THR A 20 -4.73 -3.90 -11.00
C THR A 20 -5.45 -5.24 -10.94
N PHE A 21 -6.69 -5.30 -11.45
CA PHE A 21 -7.45 -6.55 -11.47
C PHE A 21 -6.86 -7.60 -12.39
N LEU A 22 -6.24 -7.18 -13.50
CA LEU A 22 -5.55 -8.09 -14.41
C LEU A 22 -4.35 -8.75 -13.74
N ILE A 23 -3.48 -7.96 -13.09
CA ILE A 23 -2.33 -8.45 -12.32
C ILE A 23 -2.80 -9.35 -11.19
N LEU A 24 -3.82 -8.92 -10.44
CA LEU A 24 -4.40 -9.72 -9.37
C LEU A 24 -4.87 -11.07 -9.93
N LYS A 25 -5.66 -11.09 -11.01
CA LYS A 25 -6.18 -12.33 -11.62
C LYS A 25 -5.08 -13.22 -12.21
N GLN A 26 -4.03 -12.64 -12.80
CA GLN A 26 -2.94 -13.39 -13.42
C GLN A 26 -2.01 -14.01 -12.36
N ASN A 27 -1.71 -13.27 -11.29
CA ASN A 27 -0.68 -13.64 -10.31
C ASN A 27 -1.25 -14.04 -8.94
N PHE A 28 -2.58 -14.07 -8.78
CA PHE A 28 -3.28 -14.28 -7.49
C PHE A 28 -2.66 -15.38 -6.65
N LYS A 29 -2.47 -16.57 -7.25
CA LYS A 29 -2.01 -17.77 -6.54
C LYS A 29 -0.63 -17.58 -5.91
N HIS A 30 0.30 -16.95 -6.62
CA HIS A 30 1.67 -16.75 -6.13
C HIS A 30 1.73 -15.58 -5.15
N LEU A 31 1.13 -14.45 -5.53
CA LEU A 31 1.12 -13.24 -4.70
C LEU A 31 0.43 -13.48 -3.35
N PHE A 32 -0.74 -14.13 -3.35
CA PHE A 32 -1.46 -14.47 -2.13
C PHE A 32 -0.70 -15.49 -1.27
N LYS A 33 -0.08 -16.51 -1.90
CA LYS A 33 0.77 -17.48 -1.18
C LYS A 33 1.94 -16.78 -0.48
N TYR A 34 2.61 -15.84 -1.14
CA TYR A 34 3.75 -15.14 -0.55
C TYR A 34 3.30 -14.21 0.58
N CYS A 35 2.18 -13.51 0.42
CA CYS A 35 1.60 -12.71 1.49
C CYS A 35 1.24 -13.57 2.71
N LEU A 36 0.64 -14.75 2.51
CA LEU A 36 0.33 -15.69 3.59
C LEU A 36 1.58 -16.20 4.29
N ILE A 37 2.61 -16.61 3.56
CA ILE A 37 3.83 -17.17 4.16
C ILE A 37 4.61 -16.09 4.94
N ILE A 38 4.79 -14.91 4.34
CA ILE A 38 5.64 -13.86 4.91
C ILE A 38 4.90 -13.08 5.99
N SER A 39 3.65 -12.70 5.74
CA SER A 39 2.89 -11.80 6.63
C SER A 39 1.89 -12.54 7.51
N GLY A 40 1.52 -13.77 7.16
CA GLY A 40 0.48 -14.53 7.88
C GLY A 40 0.83 -14.83 9.34
N LEU A 41 2.12 -14.99 9.67
CA LEU A 41 2.54 -15.15 11.07
C LEU A 41 2.17 -13.91 11.91
N PHE A 42 2.41 -12.70 11.40
CA PHE A 42 2.06 -11.46 12.10
C PHE A 42 0.54 -11.31 12.21
N VAL A 43 -0.20 -11.60 11.15
CA VAL A 43 -1.68 -11.55 11.18
C VAL A 43 -2.22 -12.52 12.23
N ALA A 44 -1.76 -13.77 12.22
CA ALA A 44 -2.18 -14.79 13.18
C ALA A 44 -1.79 -14.43 14.62
N ALA A 45 -0.57 -13.93 14.84
CA ALA A 45 -0.13 -13.46 16.15
C ALA A 45 -0.97 -12.27 16.65
N GLY A 46 -1.26 -11.29 15.78
CA GLY A 46 -2.09 -10.13 16.11
C GLY A 46 -3.52 -10.53 16.48
N VAL A 47 -4.10 -11.48 15.75
CA VAL A 47 -5.41 -12.09 16.06
C VAL A 47 -5.35 -12.82 17.40
N GLY A 48 -4.34 -13.66 17.63
CA GLY A 48 -4.17 -14.41 18.89
C GLY A 48 -4.04 -13.49 20.11
N VAL A 49 -3.20 -12.46 20.03
CA VAL A 49 -3.04 -11.48 21.12
C VAL A 49 -4.34 -10.69 21.34
N SER A 50 -5.08 -10.36 20.28
CA SER A 50 -6.38 -9.71 20.41
C SER A 50 -7.40 -10.61 21.13
N ILE A 51 -7.41 -11.91 20.84
CA ILE A 51 -8.29 -12.88 21.52
C ILE A 51 -7.91 -13.00 23.00
N LEU A 52 -6.62 -13.04 23.34
CA LEU A 52 -6.17 -12.99 24.74
C LEU A 52 -6.63 -11.70 25.43
N GLY A 53 -6.58 -10.56 24.75
CA GLY A 53 -7.10 -9.29 25.27
C GLY A 53 -8.61 -9.30 25.50
N ILE A 54 -9.38 -10.06 24.72
CA ILE A 54 -10.83 -10.24 24.92
C ILE A 54 -11.10 -11.13 26.15
N THR A 55 -10.35 -12.21 26.35
CA THR A 55 -10.57 -13.15 27.47
C THR A 55 -10.11 -12.60 28.82
N GLN A 56 -9.08 -11.74 28.83
CA GLN A 56 -8.57 -11.09 30.03
C GLN A 56 -9.35 -9.81 30.41
N ARG A 57 -10.39 -9.46 29.64
CA ARG A 57 -11.15 -8.24 29.83
C ARG A 57 -11.94 -8.27 31.14
N THR A 58 -11.75 -7.26 31.98
CA THR A 58 -12.49 -7.13 33.24
C THR A 58 -13.64 -6.15 33.12
N ALA A 59 -14.58 -6.19 34.08
CA ALA A 59 -15.72 -5.26 34.11
C ALA A 59 -15.31 -3.78 34.20
N TRP A 60 -14.06 -3.50 34.61
CA TRP A 60 -13.50 -2.17 34.75
C TRP A 60 -12.85 -1.64 33.45
N ASP A 61 -12.84 -2.44 32.37
CA ASP A 61 -12.25 -2.03 31.08
C ASP A 61 -13.14 -1.04 30.29
N THR A 62 -13.04 0.25 30.63
CA THR A 62 -13.76 1.35 29.99
C THR A 62 -12.81 2.46 29.51
N GLY A 63 -13.10 3.04 28.33
CA GLY A 63 -12.31 4.14 27.77
C GLY A 63 -10.85 3.77 27.44
N LEU A 64 -9.89 4.55 27.94
CA LEU A 64 -8.44 4.39 27.73
C LEU A 64 -7.88 3.10 28.35
N SER A 65 -8.54 2.48 29.33
CA SER A 65 -8.04 1.22 29.92
C SER A 65 -8.12 0.04 28.94
N LYS A 66 -8.91 0.17 27.86
CA LYS A 66 -8.89 -0.75 26.71
C LYS A 66 -7.60 -0.68 25.90
N LEU A 67 -6.72 0.29 26.14
CA LEU A 67 -5.33 0.31 25.66
C LEU A 67 -4.41 -0.51 26.58
N ASN A 68 -4.95 -1.50 27.30
CA ASN A 68 -4.19 -2.52 28.00
C ASN A 68 -3.12 -3.13 27.06
N GLY A 69 -2.01 -3.60 27.63
CA GLY A 69 -0.83 -4.09 26.90
C GLY A 69 -1.15 -5.08 25.78
N TYR A 70 -2.20 -5.90 25.93
CA TYR A 70 -2.67 -6.80 24.87
C TYR A 70 -3.16 -6.06 23.60
N TYR A 71 -4.01 -5.04 23.73
CA TYR A 71 -4.52 -4.32 22.57
C TYR A 71 -3.44 -3.48 21.89
N PHE A 72 -2.54 -2.88 22.69
CA PHE A 72 -1.39 -2.18 22.14
C PHE A 72 -0.45 -3.14 21.40
N ALA A 73 -0.12 -4.28 22.00
CA ALA A 73 0.70 -5.31 21.34
C ALA A 73 0.03 -5.83 20.07
N ALA A 74 -1.28 -6.10 20.10
CA ALA A 74 -2.03 -6.51 18.93
C ALA A 74 -2.02 -5.46 17.82
N LEU A 75 -2.14 -4.17 18.15
CA LEU A 75 -2.05 -3.07 17.20
C LEU A 75 -0.67 -3.04 16.52
N VAL A 76 0.40 -3.11 17.30
CA VAL A 76 1.79 -3.11 16.79
C VAL A 76 2.05 -4.33 15.90
N ILE A 77 1.60 -5.51 16.32
CA ILE A 77 1.77 -6.76 15.55
C ILE A 77 0.93 -6.73 14.26
N GLN A 78 -0.30 -6.23 14.30
CA GLN A 78 -1.12 -6.09 13.09
C GLN A 78 -0.55 -5.07 12.12
N LEU A 79 0.04 -3.98 12.62
CA LEU A 79 0.75 -3.00 11.78
C LEU A 79 2.01 -3.62 11.16
N ALA A 80 2.70 -4.50 11.89
CA ALA A 80 3.83 -5.27 11.35
C ALA A 80 3.36 -6.21 10.22
N GLY A 81 2.22 -6.88 10.39
CA GLY A 81 1.58 -7.68 9.35
C GLY A 81 1.21 -6.86 8.11
N ALA A 82 0.58 -5.69 8.29
CA ALA A 82 0.25 -4.78 7.20
C ALA A 82 1.50 -4.29 6.46
N THR A 83 2.57 -3.97 7.18
CA THR A 83 3.87 -3.62 6.61
C THR A 83 4.44 -4.77 5.79
N GLY A 84 4.32 -6.00 6.29
CA GLY A 84 4.76 -7.17 5.54
C GLY A 84 4.00 -7.38 4.25
N ILE A 85 2.69 -7.13 4.22
CA ILE A 85 1.89 -7.19 2.99
C ILE A 85 2.39 -6.12 2.01
N VAL A 86 2.61 -4.89 2.46
CA VAL A 86 3.17 -3.80 1.62
C VAL A 86 4.50 -4.22 1.00
N ILE A 87 5.46 -4.68 1.81
CA ILE A 87 6.78 -5.05 1.29
C ILE A 87 6.67 -6.22 0.33
N THR A 88 5.87 -7.24 0.66
CA THR A 88 5.70 -8.43 -0.17
C THR A 88 5.12 -8.07 -1.54
N VAL A 89 4.07 -7.25 -1.59
CA VAL A 89 3.41 -6.85 -2.84
C VAL A 89 4.33 -5.97 -3.67
N VAL A 90 4.97 -4.97 -3.06
CA VAL A 90 5.88 -4.05 -3.76
C VAL A 90 7.09 -4.81 -4.31
N ALA A 91 7.74 -5.64 -3.48
CA ALA A 91 8.90 -6.43 -3.92
C ALA A 91 8.51 -7.42 -5.01
N TYR A 92 7.36 -8.10 -4.90
CA TYR A 92 6.89 -9.01 -5.94
C TYR A 92 6.74 -8.29 -7.28
N LEU A 93 6.09 -7.13 -7.31
CA LEU A 93 5.87 -6.39 -8.55
C LEU A 93 7.15 -5.78 -9.12
N ASP A 94 8.04 -5.28 -8.26
CA ASP A 94 9.33 -4.74 -8.68
C ASP A 94 10.25 -5.83 -9.26
N ILE A 95 10.36 -6.99 -8.61
CA ILE A 95 11.11 -8.14 -9.13
C ILE A 95 10.45 -8.67 -10.41
N TYR A 96 9.11 -8.76 -10.46
CA TYR A 96 8.39 -9.15 -11.67
C TYR A 96 8.72 -8.23 -12.84
N ASN A 97 8.82 -6.92 -12.61
CA ASN A 97 9.20 -5.97 -13.65
C ASN A 97 10.66 -6.16 -14.11
N ARG A 98 11.59 -6.26 -13.15
CA ARG A 98 13.04 -6.40 -13.41
C ARG A 98 13.40 -7.69 -14.12
N ASN A 99 12.73 -8.80 -13.79
CA ASN A 99 13.02 -10.13 -14.35
C ASN A 99 12.25 -10.40 -15.66
N GLY A 100 11.86 -9.37 -16.41
CA GLY A 100 11.17 -9.55 -17.70
C GLY A 100 9.80 -10.21 -17.57
N ARG A 101 9.04 -9.86 -16.52
CA ARG A 101 7.67 -10.35 -16.26
C ARG A 101 7.63 -11.85 -16.02
N GLN A 102 8.64 -12.37 -15.33
CA GLN A 102 8.68 -13.74 -14.81
C GLN A 102 8.22 -13.74 -13.36
N ILE A 103 7.60 -14.84 -12.94
CA ILE A 103 7.10 -14.99 -11.57
C ILE A 103 8.32 -15.01 -10.62
N PRO A 104 8.42 -14.06 -9.68
CA PRO A 104 9.48 -14.05 -8.68
C PRO A 104 9.46 -15.32 -7.84
N THR A 105 10.63 -15.75 -7.37
CA THR A 105 10.74 -16.81 -6.38
C THR A 105 10.43 -16.29 -4.97
N LEU A 106 10.04 -17.18 -4.06
CA LEU A 106 9.80 -16.82 -2.66
C LEU A 106 11.06 -16.27 -1.99
N GLU A 107 12.23 -16.80 -2.34
CA GLU A 107 13.51 -16.42 -1.75
C GLU A 107 13.90 -14.99 -2.09
N GLU A 108 13.71 -14.57 -3.34
CA GLU A 108 13.95 -13.17 -3.77
C GLU A 108 13.06 -12.20 -2.98
N VAL A 109 11.76 -12.49 -2.88
CA VAL A 109 10.80 -11.66 -2.14
C VAL A 109 11.12 -11.63 -0.64
N TRP A 110 11.53 -12.78 -0.08
CA TRP A 110 11.95 -12.87 1.33
C TRP A 110 13.26 -12.14 1.62
N GLY A 111 14.18 -12.06 0.65
CA GLY A 111 15.39 -11.24 0.72
C GLY A 111 15.05 -9.76 0.85
N PHE A 112 14.16 -9.25 -0.01
CA PHE A 112 13.64 -7.88 0.08
C PHE A 112 12.94 -7.64 1.43
N PHE A 113 12.06 -8.54 1.84
CA PHE A 113 11.35 -8.42 3.11
C PHE A 113 12.31 -8.20 4.27
N ARG A 114 13.31 -9.08 4.45
CA ARG A 114 14.27 -8.98 5.56
C ARG A 114 15.09 -7.70 5.54
N TYR A 115 15.49 -7.24 4.35
CA TYR A 115 16.29 -6.04 4.19
C TYR A 115 15.50 -4.77 4.53
N TYR A 116 14.24 -4.67 4.07
CA TYR A 116 13.44 -3.46 4.22
C TYR A 116 12.57 -3.40 5.48
N PHE A 117 12.32 -4.54 6.15
CA PHE A 117 11.28 -4.66 7.18
C PHE A 117 11.31 -3.54 8.23
N PHE A 118 12.41 -3.40 8.98
CA PHE A 118 12.47 -2.43 10.07
C PHE A 118 12.38 -0.98 9.60
N ARG A 119 13.02 -0.66 8.47
CA ARG A 119 13.01 0.70 7.89
C ARG A 119 11.61 1.09 7.40
N VAL A 120 10.94 0.19 6.70
CA VAL A 120 9.57 0.42 6.20
C VAL A 120 8.58 0.39 7.36
N PHE A 121 8.75 -0.50 8.35
CA PHE A 121 7.89 -0.57 9.53
C PHE A 121 7.91 0.73 10.35
N ALA A 122 9.10 1.25 10.65
CA ALA A 122 9.25 2.53 11.34
C ALA A 122 8.60 3.68 10.55
N THR A 123 8.80 3.70 9.23
CA THR A 123 8.18 4.72 8.37
C THR A 123 6.66 4.57 8.30
N HIS A 124 6.14 3.33 8.30
CA HIS A 124 4.72 3.05 8.27
C HIS A 124 4.03 3.49 9.57
N ILE A 125 4.68 3.33 10.73
CA ILE A 125 4.22 3.90 12.01
C ILE A 125 4.10 5.42 11.91
N ILE A 126 5.18 6.09 11.47
CA ILE A 126 5.20 7.56 11.36
C ILE A 126 4.13 8.04 10.38
N ALA A 127 4.02 7.41 9.21
CA ALA A 127 3.01 7.72 8.20
C ALA A 127 1.58 7.58 8.76
N THR A 128 1.33 6.51 9.52
CA THR A 128 0.03 6.29 10.17
C THR A 128 -0.28 7.39 11.18
N ILE A 129 0.69 7.75 12.03
CA ILE A 129 0.54 8.82 13.03
C ILE A 129 0.27 10.17 12.35
N VAL A 130 1.03 10.51 11.30
CA VAL A 130 0.86 11.76 10.55
C VAL A 130 -0.54 11.85 9.95
N ILE A 131 -1.02 10.77 9.32
CA ILE A 131 -2.37 10.74 8.74
C ILE A 131 -3.44 10.85 9.81
N VAL A 132 -3.31 10.12 10.93
CA VAL A 132 -4.27 10.19 12.05
C VAL A 132 -4.32 11.60 12.63
N ILE A 133 -3.17 12.21 12.92
CA ILE A 133 -3.10 13.59 13.42
C ILE A 133 -3.70 14.56 12.42
N ALA A 134 -3.41 14.42 11.12
CA ALA A 134 -3.97 15.27 10.09
C ALA A 134 -5.51 15.23 10.12
N PHE A 135 -6.11 14.03 10.11
CA PHE A 135 -7.57 13.89 10.20
C PHE A 135 -8.18 14.38 11.52
N LEU A 136 -7.46 14.23 12.65
CA LEU A 136 -7.91 14.74 13.95
C LEU A 136 -7.87 16.28 14.03
N CYS A 137 -6.84 16.91 13.45
CA CYS A 137 -6.75 18.37 13.41
C CYS A 137 -7.76 18.98 12.43
N CYS A 138 -7.90 18.41 11.23
CA CYS A 138 -8.91 18.80 10.24
C CYS A 138 -9.01 17.77 9.11
N ILE A 139 -10.23 17.48 8.65
CA ILE A 139 -10.47 16.51 7.57
C ILE A 139 -9.73 16.90 6.27
N VAL A 140 -9.63 18.19 5.96
CA VAL A 140 -9.05 18.69 4.71
C VAL A 140 -7.55 18.35 4.58
N PRO A 141 -6.68 18.65 5.57
CA PRO A 141 -5.29 18.17 5.58
C PRO A 141 -5.14 16.65 5.45
N GLY A 142 -6.00 15.87 6.11
CA GLY A 142 -5.99 14.41 6.02
C GLY A 142 -6.23 13.91 4.59
N ILE A 143 -7.25 14.45 3.93
CA ILE A 143 -7.56 14.15 2.52
C ILE A 143 -6.40 14.55 1.61
N TYR A 144 -5.84 15.75 1.80
CA TYR A 144 -4.74 16.25 0.98
C TYR A 144 -3.47 15.39 1.08
N LEU A 145 -3.10 14.95 2.29
CA LEU A 145 -1.88 14.17 2.53
C LEU A 145 -2.01 12.70 2.13
N TYR A 146 -3.21 12.13 2.16
CA TYR A 146 -3.43 10.70 1.94
C TYR A 146 -2.82 10.16 0.63
N PRO A 147 -3.02 10.80 -0.55
CA PRO A 147 -2.38 10.38 -1.81
C PRO A 147 -0.86 10.41 -1.79
N VAL A 148 -0.28 11.41 -1.13
CA VAL A 148 1.18 11.56 -1.02
C VAL A 148 1.75 10.46 -0.14
N VAL A 149 1.14 10.23 1.02
CA VAL A 149 1.60 9.24 1.99
C VAL A 149 1.54 7.82 1.42
N ALA A 150 0.51 7.50 0.63
CA ALA A 150 0.38 6.20 -0.03
C ALA A 150 1.60 5.84 -0.90
N LEU A 151 2.21 6.83 -1.57
CA LEU A 151 3.37 6.62 -2.45
C LEU A 151 4.70 6.42 -1.70
N ILE A 152 4.81 6.83 -0.43
CA ILE A 152 6.09 6.84 0.29
C ILE A 152 6.68 5.44 0.37
N LEU A 153 5.91 4.44 0.84
CA LEU A 153 6.45 3.10 1.08
C LEU A 153 6.88 2.39 -0.22
N PRO A 154 6.09 2.43 -1.32
CA PRO A 154 6.55 1.89 -2.60
C PRO A 154 7.81 2.56 -3.14
N ILE A 155 7.91 3.89 -3.08
CA ILE A 155 9.10 4.63 -3.50
C ILE A 155 10.34 4.19 -2.70
N MET A 156 10.22 4.08 -1.38
CA MET A 156 11.33 3.66 -0.51
C MET A 156 11.87 2.27 -0.84
N ILE A 157 10.98 1.35 -1.24
CA ILE A 157 11.34 -0.04 -1.52
C ILE A 157 11.90 -0.16 -2.95
N ILE A 158 11.21 0.42 -3.94
CA ILE A 158 11.57 0.29 -5.36
C ILE A 158 12.90 1.00 -5.64
N GLU A 159 13.09 2.21 -5.10
CA GLU A 159 14.28 3.04 -5.35
C GLU A 159 15.38 2.84 -4.31
N ASN A 160 15.12 2.08 -3.26
CA ASN A 160 16.01 1.89 -2.13
C ASN A 160 16.52 3.21 -1.53
N ILE A 161 15.63 4.20 -1.35
CA ILE A 161 15.97 5.50 -0.75
C ILE A 161 15.44 5.63 0.69
N GLY A 162 16.01 6.59 1.42
CA GLY A 162 15.60 6.92 2.78
C GLY A 162 14.19 7.55 2.84
N PRO A 163 13.54 7.53 4.03
CA PRO A 163 12.17 8.02 4.19
C PRO A 163 12.01 9.50 3.83
N GLY A 164 12.98 10.35 4.18
CA GLY A 164 12.93 11.78 3.87
C GLY A 164 12.95 12.07 2.38
N ASP A 165 13.77 11.35 1.62
CA ASP A 165 13.85 11.52 0.15
C ASP A 165 12.64 10.91 -0.55
N ALA A 166 12.11 9.80 -0.02
CA ALA A 166 10.85 9.24 -0.50
C ALA A 166 9.66 10.20 -0.30
N VAL A 167 9.60 10.92 0.84
CA VAL A 167 8.59 11.97 1.06
C VAL A 167 8.70 13.07 0.00
N LYS A 168 9.90 13.61 -0.23
CA LYS A 168 10.13 14.64 -1.25
C LYS A 168 9.70 14.17 -2.63
N LYS A 169 10.05 12.93 -3.00
CA LYS A 169 9.70 12.35 -4.29
C LYS A 169 8.19 12.08 -4.40
N ALA A 170 7.54 11.61 -3.33
CA ALA A 170 6.09 11.43 -3.30
C ALA A 170 5.35 12.75 -3.56
N PHE A 171 5.77 13.85 -2.91
CA PHE A 171 5.21 15.18 -3.18
C PHE A 171 5.44 15.62 -4.63
N LYS A 172 6.63 15.36 -5.18
CA LYS A 172 6.95 15.70 -6.58
C LYS A 172 6.07 14.93 -7.56
N LEU A 173 5.86 13.63 -7.35
CA LEU A 173 5.02 12.78 -8.21
C LEU A 173 3.53 13.13 -8.08
N ALA A 174 3.08 13.44 -6.87
CA ALA A 174 1.70 13.85 -6.63
C ALA A 174 1.37 15.23 -7.23
N LYS A 175 2.37 16.11 -7.38
CA LYS A 175 2.18 17.43 -8.00
C LYS A 175 1.76 17.27 -9.46
N GLY A 176 0.57 17.78 -9.80
CA GLY A 176 -0.02 17.68 -11.15
C GLY A 176 -0.84 16.41 -11.40
N ASN A 177 -0.69 15.37 -10.57
CA ASN A 177 -1.43 14.10 -10.70
C ASN A 177 -2.28 13.75 -9.47
N TRP A 178 -2.40 14.67 -8.51
CA TRP A 178 -3.03 14.43 -7.21
C TRP A 178 -4.44 13.84 -7.31
N TRP A 179 -5.29 14.38 -8.20
CA TRP A 179 -6.66 13.91 -8.38
C TRP A 179 -6.75 12.49 -8.93
N MET A 180 -5.83 12.11 -9.83
CA MET A 180 -5.77 10.75 -10.36
C MET A 180 -5.36 9.76 -9.26
N ILE A 181 -4.35 10.10 -8.46
CA ILE A 181 -3.90 9.26 -7.33
C ILE A 181 -5.02 9.15 -6.29
N PHE A 182 -5.59 10.28 -5.87
CA PHE A 182 -6.66 10.34 -4.89
C PHE A 182 -7.89 9.56 -5.34
N GLY A 183 -8.39 9.81 -6.56
CA GLY A 183 -9.53 9.11 -7.10
C GLY A 183 -9.31 7.60 -7.16
N THR A 184 -8.10 7.17 -7.56
CA THR A 184 -7.78 5.74 -7.67
C THR A 184 -7.79 5.07 -6.30
N LEU A 185 -7.12 5.70 -5.33
CA LEU A 185 -7.09 5.21 -3.96
C LEU A 185 -8.47 5.19 -3.32
N LEU A 186 -9.28 6.23 -3.56
CA LEU A 186 -10.64 6.32 -3.06
C LEU A 186 -11.52 5.18 -3.62
N LEU A 187 -11.47 4.95 -4.92
CA LEU A 187 -12.22 3.86 -5.54
C LEU A 187 -11.76 2.49 -5.03
N MET A 188 -10.44 2.27 -4.95
CA MET A 188 -9.89 1.03 -4.42
C MET A 188 -10.27 0.82 -2.95
N ALA A 189 -10.31 1.88 -2.15
CA ALA A 189 -10.80 1.83 -0.77
C ALA A 189 -12.27 1.40 -0.71
N PHE A 190 -13.15 1.94 -1.56
CA PHE A 190 -14.55 1.50 -1.63
C PHE A 190 -14.68 0.02 -2.01
N ILE A 191 -13.91 -0.44 -2.99
CA ILE A 191 -13.90 -1.84 -3.42
C ILE A 191 -13.47 -2.76 -2.27
N VAL A 192 -12.39 -2.42 -1.56
CA VAL A 192 -11.90 -3.18 -0.42
C VAL A 192 -12.90 -3.15 0.73
N ILE A 193 -13.47 -1.99 1.06
CA ILE A 193 -14.48 -1.87 2.12
C ILE A 193 -15.71 -2.72 1.79
N ALA A 194 -16.18 -2.71 0.54
CA ALA A 194 -17.29 -3.56 0.11
C ALA A 194 -16.95 -5.05 0.24
N ALA A 195 -15.73 -5.45 -0.14
CA ALA A 195 -15.28 -6.84 0.02
C ALA A 195 -15.17 -7.27 1.49
N ILE A 196 -14.65 -6.40 2.37
CA ILE A 196 -14.60 -6.63 3.82
C ILE A 196 -16.02 -6.70 4.40
N ALA A 197 -16.91 -5.82 3.95
CA ALA A 197 -18.30 -5.79 4.39
C ALA A 197 -19.03 -7.11 4.10
N VAL A 198 -18.79 -7.73 2.94
CA VAL A 198 -19.34 -9.07 2.62
C VAL A 198 -18.91 -10.13 3.64
N LEU A 199 -17.70 -10.04 4.19
CA LEU A 199 -17.20 -10.98 5.20
C LEU A 199 -17.73 -10.67 6.61
N VAL A 200 -17.80 -9.38 6.97
CA VAL A 200 -18.05 -8.95 8.36
C VAL A 200 -19.53 -8.71 8.66
N ILE A 201 -20.30 -8.17 7.71
CA ILE A 201 -21.72 -7.82 7.92
C ILE A 201 -22.58 -9.02 8.29
N PRO A 202 -22.49 -10.21 7.63
CA PRO A 202 -23.33 -11.34 7.98
C PRO A 202 -23.16 -11.75 9.45
N ALA A 203 -21.91 -11.79 9.94
CA ALA A 203 -21.63 -12.04 11.35
C ALA A 203 -22.23 -10.93 12.23
N ALA A 204 -22.08 -9.66 11.86
CA ALA A 204 -22.66 -8.55 12.61
C ALA A 204 -24.20 -8.62 12.68
N ILE A 205 -24.88 -9.03 11.60
CA ILE A 205 -26.34 -9.19 11.57
C ILE A 205 -26.78 -10.35 12.47
N ILE A 206 -26.13 -11.53 12.36
CA ILE A 206 -26.48 -12.71 13.15
C ILE A 206 -26.34 -12.41 14.65
N TRP A 207 -25.19 -11.86 15.05
CA TRP A 207 -24.90 -11.59 16.45
C TRP A 207 -25.65 -10.36 16.98
N GLY A 208 -25.80 -9.30 16.16
CA GLY A 208 -26.57 -8.11 16.52
C GLY A 208 -28.07 -8.38 16.62
N GLY A 209 -28.62 -9.15 15.67
CA GLY A 209 -30.03 -9.56 15.67
C GLY A 209 -30.38 -10.48 16.82
N THR A 210 -29.52 -11.44 17.14
CA THR A 210 -29.72 -12.30 18.34
C THR A 210 -29.66 -11.49 19.62
N SER A 211 -28.75 -10.53 19.75
CA SER A 211 -28.69 -9.64 20.92
C SER A 211 -29.96 -8.79 21.06
N TRP A 212 -30.47 -8.25 19.95
CA TRP A 212 -31.69 -7.45 19.93
C TRP A 212 -32.94 -8.27 20.28
N LEU A 213 -33.07 -9.48 19.72
CA LEU A 213 -34.23 -10.36 19.95
C LEU A 213 -34.23 -11.01 21.34
N SER A 214 -33.07 -11.44 21.84
CA SER A 214 -32.96 -12.17 23.11
C SER A 214 -32.80 -11.26 24.32
N GLY A 215 -32.53 -9.97 24.12
CA GLY A 215 -32.17 -9.02 25.19
C GLY A 215 -30.82 -9.31 25.87
N HIS A 216 -30.10 -10.36 25.46
CA HIS A 216 -28.79 -10.70 26.00
C HIS A 216 -27.71 -9.90 25.28
N LYS A 217 -26.71 -9.42 26.02
CA LYS A 217 -25.52 -8.82 25.41
C LYS A 217 -24.78 -9.88 24.60
N VAL A 218 -24.39 -9.51 23.38
CA VAL A 218 -23.46 -10.30 22.56
C VAL A 218 -22.22 -10.61 23.38
N GLY A 219 -21.98 -11.89 23.63
CA GLY A 219 -20.82 -12.35 24.39
C GLY A 219 -19.52 -12.29 23.59
N SER A 220 -18.43 -12.70 24.25
CA SER A 220 -17.08 -12.83 23.68
C SER A 220 -16.99 -13.59 22.33
N PRO A 221 -17.86 -14.58 21.99
CA PRO A 221 -17.82 -15.24 20.68
C PRO A 221 -17.98 -14.30 19.48
N TYR A 222 -18.79 -13.25 19.59
CA TYR A 222 -18.93 -12.26 18.52
C TYR A 222 -17.63 -11.46 18.33
N GLU A 223 -17.04 -10.95 19.42
CA GLU A 223 -15.80 -10.17 19.38
C GLU A 223 -14.64 -11.02 18.79
N ILE A 224 -14.54 -12.29 19.19
CA ILE A 224 -13.56 -13.24 18.63
C ILE A 224 -13.79 -13.43 17.12
N THR A 225 -15.03 -13.69 16.71
CA THR A 225 -15.40 -13.87 15.29
C THR A 225 -15.02 -12.62 14.49
N LYS A 226 -15.34 -11.43 15.00
CA LYS A 226 -15.00 -10.15 14.36
C LYS A 226 -13.49 -9.98 14.20
N VAL A 227 -12.70 -10.26 15.25
CA VAL A 227 -11.24 -10.15 15.21
C VAL A 227 -10.65 -11.10 14.17
N VAL A 228 -11.10 -12.35 14.11
CA VAL A 228 -10.65 -13.34 13.12
C VAL A 228 -10.98 -12.87 11.70
N LEU A 229 -12.21 -12.42 11.46
CA LEU A 229 -12.63 -11.91 10.15
C LEU A 229 -11.84 -10.66 9.73
N THR A 230 -11.55 -9.78 10.69
CA THR A 230 -10.75 -8.57 10.44
C THR A 230 -9.30 -8.91 10.11
N GLY A 231 -8.71 -9.88 10.81
CA GLY A 231 -7.36 -10.38 10.50
C GLY A 231 -7.27 -10.97 9.10
N ILE A 232 -8.23 -11.83 8.70
CA ILE A 232 -8.29 -12.39 7.34
C ILE A 232 -8.50 -11.27 6.30
N SER A 233 -9.31 -10.27 6.64
CA SER A 233 -9.59 -9.14 5.76
C SER A 233 -8.35 -8.27 5.47
N GLN A 234 -7.30 -8.34 6.28
CA GLN A 234 -6.06 -7.58 6.04
C GLN A 234 -5.43 -7.91 4.67
N PHE A 235 -5.57 -9.15 4.20
CA PHE A 235 -5.02 -9.55 2.90
C PHE A 235 -5.72 -8.85 1.72
N LEU A 236 -6.97 -8.38 1.88
CA LEU A 236 -7.67 -7.63 0.82
C LEU A 236 -7.01 -6.28 0.53
N TRP A 237 -6.22 -5.74 1.48
CA TRP A 237 -5.45 -4.51 1.28
C TRP A 237 -4.30 -4.67 0.28
N MET A 238 -3.98 -5.89 -0.17
CA MET A 238 -3.06 -6.08 -1.29
C MET A 238 -3.52 -5.37 -2.58
N VAL A 239 -4.84 -5.26 -2.79
CA VAL A 239 -5.44 -4.67 -4.01
C VAL A 239 -5.07 -3.20 -4.19
N PRO A 240 -5.32 -2.30 -3.21
CA PRO A 240 -4.88 -0.91 -3.31
C PRO A 240 -3.36 -0.79 -3.39
N ILE A 241 -2.59 -1.67 -2.72
CA ILE A 241 -1.13 -1.63 -2.79
C ILE A 241 -0.63 -1.89 -4.23
N ILE A 242 -1.22 -2.85 -4.95
CA ILE A 242 -0.92 -3.08 -6.39
C ILE A 242 -1.20 -1.79 -7.18
N SER A 243 -2.34 -1.14 -6.92
CA SER A 243 -2.71 0.10 -7.62
C SER A 243 -1.70 1.21 -7.38
N VAL A 244 -1.19 1.36 -6.15
CA VAL A 244 -0.18 2.37 -5.81
C VAL A 244 1.14 2.08 -6.53
N VAL A 245 1.54 0.81 -6.64
CA VAL A 245 2.75 0.45 -7.41
C VAL A 245 2.59 0.79 -8.89
N LEU A 246 1.40 0.54 -9.47
CA LEU A 246 1.11 0.93 -10.85
C LEU A 246 1.11 2.45 -11.05
N ILE A 247 0.52 3.20 -10.11
CA ILE A 247 0.58 4.67 -10.08
C ILE A 247 2.04 5.11 -10.08
N TYR A 248 2.86 4.54 -9.18
CA TYR A 248 4.27 4.88 -9.09
C TYR A 248 5.00 4.70 -10.42
N TYR A 249 4.91 3.52 -11.06
CA TYR A 249 5.59 3.27 -12.33
C TYR A 249 5.04 4.13 -13.47
N SER A 250 3.73 4.36 -13.50
CA SER A 250 3.12 5.25 -14.50
C SER A 250 3.65 6.68 -14.36
N LEU A 251 3.74 7.19 -13.13
CA LEU A 251 4.22 8.55 -12.87
C LEU A 251 5.74 8.68 -13.05
N SER A 252 6.52 7.69 -12.65
CA SER A 252 7.98 7.71 -12.89
C SER A 252 8.31 7.76 -14.38
N GLU A 253 7.59 6.97 -15.19
CA GLU A 253 7.77 6.94 -16.65
C GLU A 253 7.49 8.31 -17.29
N THR A 254 6.41 9.00 -16.87
CA THR A 254 6.09 10.35 -17.38
C THR A 254 7.20 11.36 -17.09
N VAL A 255 7.82 11.27 -15.90
CA VAL A 255 8.90 12.18 -15.48
C VAL A 255 10.19 11.88 -16.23
N GLU A 256 10.53 10.60 -16.43
CA GLU A 256 11.73 10.18 -17.15
C GLU A 256 11.64 10.48 -18.65
N ALA A 257 10.51 10.19 -19.29
CA ALA A 257 10.26 10.51 -20.69
C ALA A 257 10.33 12.02 -20.96
N GLY A 258 9.76 12.83 -20.06
CA GLY A 258 9.85 14.29 -20.14
C GLY A 258 11.30 14.79 -20.05
N GLY A 259 12.10 14.22 -19.14
CA GLY A 259 13.51 14.55 -19.00
C GLY A 259 14.37 14.17 -20.22
N LEU A 260 14.12 13.00 -20.80
CA LEU A 260 14.78 12.56 -22.04
C LEU A 260 14.43 13.47 -23.22
N SER A 261 13.16 13.82 -23.40
CA SER A 261 12.73 14.76 -24.45
C SER A 261 13.42 16.12 -24.31
N GLN A 262 13.54 16.64 -23.09
CA GLN A 262 14.24 17.90 -22.83
C GLN A 262 15.74 17.80 -23.16
N ARG A 263 16.39 16.68 -22.82
CA ARG A 263 17.80 16.43 -23.19
C ARG A 263 17.99 16.37 -24.70
N ILE A 264 17.11 15.69 -25.42
CA ILE A 264 17.14 15.63 -26.89
C ILE A 264 16.99 17.04 -27.49
N LYS A 265 16.06 17.86 -26.98
CA LYS A 265 15.90 19.25 -27.43
C LYS A 265 17.13 20.11 -27.16
N MET A 266 17.81 19.91 -26.03
CA MET A 266 19.08 20.59 -25.72
C MET A 266 20.21 20.17 -26.67
N PHE A 267 20.25 18.91 -27.13
CA PHE A 267 21.21 18.47 -28.16
C PHE A 267 20.87 19.00 -29.56
N GLY A 268 19.59 19.23 -29.86
CA GLY A 268 19.14 19.82 -31.13
C GLY A 268 19.41 21.32 -31.25
N GLN A 269 19.62 22.03 -30.14
CA GLN A 269 20.04 23.43 -30.11
C GLN A 269 21.57 23.53 -30.08
N LYS A 270 22.24 23.15 -31.18
CA LYS A 270 23.57 23.73 -31.46
C LYS A 270 23.37 25.20 -31.84
N PRO A 271 24.25 26.12 -31.39
CA PRO A 271 24.14 27.51 -31.81
C PRO A 271 24.40 27.59 -33.31
N GLU A 272 23.39 28.01 -34.07
CA GLU A 272 23.56 28.59 -35.40
C GLU A 272 24.36 29.88 -35.22
N GLY A 273 25.69 29.75 -35.17
CA GLY A 273 26.59 30.88 -34.87
C GLY A 273 28.08 30.65 -35.13
N GLU A 274 28.50 29.45 -35.56
CA GLU A 274 29.87 29.25 -36.08
C GLU A 274 29.79 28.58 -37.45
N SER A 275 29.42 29.37 -38.45
CA SER A 275 29.65 29.07 -39.86
C SER A 275 30.68 30.05 -40.42
N GLY A 276 31.90 29.57 -40.67
CA GLY A 276 32.87 30.24 -41.54
C GLY A 276 34.33 29.88 -41.24
N PRO A 277 35.07 29.30 -42.20
CA PRO A 277 36.51 29.11 -42.05
C PRO A 277 37.21 30.48 -42.03
N HIS A 278 38.19 30.62 -41.15
CA HIS A 278 39.10 31.76 -41.12
C HIS A 278 39.65 32.04 -42.54
N PRO A 279 39.47 33.25 -43.10
CA PRO A 279 40.24 33.63 -44.28
C PRO A 279 41.68 33.84 -43.84
N GLU A 280 42.60 33.09 -44.45
CA GLU A 280 44.02 33.39 -44.45
C GLU A 280 44.23 34.84 -44.91
N GLN A 281 44.89 35.64 -44.08
CA GLN A 281 45.44 36.93 -44.49
C GLN A 281 46.97 36.80 -44.54
N TYR A 282 47.49 37.04 -45.74
CA TYR A 282 48.89 37.25 -46.08
C TYR A 282 49.49 38.45 -45.34
#